data_AF-A0A7C3AAP3-F1
#
_entry.id   AF-A0A7C3AAP3-F1
#
_cell.length_a   1.000
_cell.length_b   1.000
_cell.length_c   1.000
_cell.angle_alpha   90.00
_cell.angle_beta   90.00
_cell.angle_gamma   90.00
#
_symmetry.space_group_name_H-M   'P 1'
#
loop_
_entity.id
_entity.type
_entity.pdbx_description
1 polymer ?
#
loop_
_entity_poly.entity_id
_entity_poly.type
_entity_poly.pdbx_seq_one_letter_code
_entity_poly.pdbx_strand_id
1 'polypeptide(L)'
;MSAAMNRRQFLVLGAVAVLIGSCAKTEPGPDVRDKGLRIVFIAADPSHGQGHHDWDQDARFVRQCLLGAANIQPPIVDIYDHGWPPKDSDLDGADAIVFF
;
A
#
# COMPACT_ATOMS: atom_id res chain seq x y z
N MET A 1 -2.26 -71.68 18.43
CA MET A 1 -3.24 -71.01 17.54
C MET A 1 -4.58 -71.14 18.22
N SER A 2 -5.33 -70.13 18.66
CA SER A 2 -5.35 -68.70 18.38
C SER A 2 -5.77 -67.95 19.65
N ALA A 3 -5.41 -66.67 19.73
CA ALA A 3 -5.41 -65.83 20.92
C ALA A 3 -6.80 -65.40 21.42
N ALA A 4 -6.81 -65.05 22.70
CA ALA A 4 -7.96 -64.71 23.53
C ALA A 4 -8.42 -63.25 23.41
N MET A 5 -9.66 -63.06 23.89
CA MET A 5 -10.14 -61.98 24.75
C MET A 5 -10.76 -60.72 24.12
N ASN A 6 -12.08 -60.71 24.29
CA ASN A 6 -13.07 -59.63 24.33
C ASN A 6 -12.64 -58.43 25.19
N ARG A 7 -12.90 -57.18 24.75
CA ARG A 7 -12.94 -55.99 25.61
C ARG A 7 -13.55 -54.78 24.88
N ARG A 8 -14.63 -54.26 25.49
CA ARG A 8 -15.03 -52.84 25.54
C ARG A 8 -15.71 -52.31 24.27
N GLN A 9 -17.04 -52.15 24.32
CA GLN A 9 -17.64 -50.84 24.66
C GLN A 9 -17.00 -49.71 23.84
N PHE A 10 -17.43 -49.56 22.58
CA PHE A 10 -17.22 -48.33 21.81
C PHE A 10 -18.41 -47.41 22.10
N LEU A 11 -18.22 -46.43 23.00
CA LEU A 11 -18.07 -45.00 22.68
C LEU A 11 -19.35 -44.43 22.03
N VAL A 12 -20.35 -43.92 22.76
CA VAL A 12 -20.42 -42.75 23.66
C VAL A 12 -19.96 -41.44 23.00
N LEU A 13 -21.01 -40.65 22.72
CA LEU A 13 -21.14 -39.19 22.59
C LEU A 13 -20.57 -38.46 21.36
N GLY A 14 -21.51 -37.82 20.67
CA GLY A 14 -21.31 -36.94 19.53
C GLY A 14 -20.63 -35.62 19.91
N ALA A 15 -20.02 -35.05 18.88
CA ALA A 15 -19.22 -33.84 18.92
C ALA A 15 -20.06 -32.60 19.30
N VAL A 16 -19.58 -31.85 20.29
CA VAL A 16 -19.93 -30.44 20.49
C VAL A 16 -18.78 -29.63 19.90
N ALA A 17 -18.97 -29.13 18.68
CA ALA A 17 -18.04 -28.20 18.06
C ALA A 17 -18.28 -26.80 18.66
N VAL A 18 -17.37 -26.37 19.53
CA VAL A 18 -17.32 -25.00 20.05
C VAL A 18 -16.80 -24.09 18.93
N LEU A 19 -17.66 -23.20 18.43
CA LEU A 19 -17.28 -22.12 17.52
C LEU A 19 -16.49 -21.07 18.31
N ILE A 20 -15.18 -21.25 18.39
CA ILE A 20 -14.26 -20.22 18.87
C ILE A 20 -14.14 -19.19 17.74
N GLY A 21 -14.69 -18.00 17.97
CA GLY A 21 -14.60 -16.88 17.04
C GLY A 21 -13.16 -16.63 16.63
N SER A 22 -12.89 -16.76 15.34
CA SER A 22 -11.62 -16.33 14.75
C SER A 22 -11.60 -14.81 14.73
N CYS A 23 -11.03 -14.20 15.77
CA CYS A 23 -10.44 -12.88 15.62
C CYS A 23 -9.24 -13.07 14.68
N ALA A 24 -9.48 -12.89 13.38
CA ALA A 24 -8.39 -12.75 12.43
C ALA A 24 -7.53 -11.57 12.91
N LYS A 25 -6.35 -11.87 13.45
CA LYS A 25 -5.30 -10.87 13.57
C LYS A 25 -5.01 -10.43 12.14
N THR A 26 -5.42 -9.21 11.81
CA THR A 26 -4.83 -8.50 10.67
C THR A 26 -3.33 -8.45 10.95
N GLU A 27 -2.56 -9.28 10.24
CA GLU A 27 -1.11 -9.13 10.27
C GLU A 27 -0.79 -7.75 9.71
N PRO A 28 0.07 -6.95 10.38
CA PRO A 28 0.51 -5.70 9.79
C PRO A 28 1.12 -6.05 8.44
N GLY A 29 0.58 -5.42 7.38
CA GLY A 29 1.22 -5.49 6.06
C GLY A 29 2.68 -5.04 6.17
N PRO A 30 3.52 -5.39 5.18
CA PRO A 30 4.93 -5.01 5.18
C PRO A 30 5.05 -3.53 5.52
N ASP A 31 5.88 -3.22 6.51
CA ASP A 31 6.06 -1.85 6.96
C ASP A 31 6.64 -1.02 5.81
N VAL A 32 5.77 -0.24 5.17
CA VAL A 32 6.12 0.66 4.06
C VAL A 32 7.24 1.63 4.48
N ARG A 33 7.42 1.84 5.80
CA ARG A 33 8.42 2.74 6.37
C ARG A 33 9.87 2.33 6.11
N ASP A 34 10.17 1.07 5.78
CA ASP A 34 11.57 0.62 5.62
C ASP A 34 12.19 0.91 4.24
N LYS A 35 11.36 1.10 3.20
CA LYS A 35 11.80 1.26 1.81
C LYS A 35 11.80 2.71 1.31
N GLY A 36 11.37 3.66 2.15
CA GLY A 36 11.14 5.05 1.77
C GLY A 36 9.89 5.20 0.91
N LEU A 37 9.16 6.30 1.06
CA LEU A 37 7.96 6.59 0.27
C LEU A 37 8.36 7.17 -1.09
N ARG A 38 7.92 6.56 -2.18
CA ARG A 38 8.06 7.11 -3.54
C ARG A 38 6.73 7.69 -4.00
N ILE A 39 6.74 8.96 -4.37
CA ILE A 39 5.57 9.69 -4.89
C ILE A 39 5.89 10.19 -6.29
N VAL A 40 4.97 9.99 -7.22
CA VAL A 40 5.07 10.53 -8.59
C VAL A 40 4.08 11.67 -8.76
N PHE A 41 4.59 12.83 -9.14
CA PHE A 41 3.78 13.99 -9.53
C PHE A 41 3.66 14.04 -11.05
N ILE A 42 2.44 14.25 -11.55
CA ILE A 42 2.14 14.43 -12.96
C ILE A 42 1.52 15.82 -13.12
N ALA A 43 2.27 16.74 -13.70
CA ALA A 43 1.82 18.10 -13.97
C ALA A 43 1.36 18.20 -15.43
N ALA A 44 0.11 18.65 -15.63
CA ALA A 44 -0.44 18.83 -16.96
C ALA A 44 0.21 20.01 -17.71
N ASP A 45 0.01 20.06 -19.04
CA ASP A 45 0.29 21.26 -19.81
C ASP A 45 -0.58 22.44 -19.35
N PRO A 46 -0.09 23.69 -19.43
CA PRO A 46 -0.92 24.87 -19.26
C PRO A 46 -2.13 24.81 -20.20
N SER A 47 -3.34 24.85 -19.62
CA SER A 47 -4.60 24.76 -20.37
C SER A 47 -5.24 26.12 -20.65
N HIS A 48 -4.78 27.17 -19.96
CA HIS A 48 -5.24 28.55 -20.07
C HIS A 48 -4.04 29.51 -20.07
N GLY A 49 -4.29 30.82 -20.19
CA GLY A 49 -3.24 31.84 -20.21
C GLY A 49 -2.30 31.80 -19.00
N GLN A 50 -1.12 32.41 -19.15
CA GLN A 50 -0.07 32.43 -18.11
C GLN A 50 -0.60 32.96 -16.77
N GLY A 51 -0.23 32.32 -15.65
CA GLY A 51 -0.58 32.73 -14.29
C GLY A 51 -1.96 32.27 -13.80
N HIS A 52 -2.69 31.46 -14.59
CA HIS A 52 -3.95 30.85 -14.15
C HIS A 52 -3.77 29.45 -13.58
N HIS A 53 -2.90 28.64 -14.21
CA HIS A 53 -2.72 27.22 -13.94
C HIS A 53 -1.28 26.82 -14.23
N ASP A 54 -0.37 27.17 -13.33
CA ASP A 54 1.06 26.87 -13.45
C ASP A 54 1.37 25.54 -12.73
N TRP A 55 0.82 24.44 -13.26
CA TRP A 55 0.84 23.11 -12.62
C TRP A 55 2.24 22.59 -12.28
N ASP A 56 3.23 22.91 -13.12
CA ASP A 56 4.63 22.57 -12.90
C ASP A 56 5.21 23.30 -11.68
N GLN A 57 4.82 24.57 -11.48
CA GLN A 57 5.20 25.35 -10.31
C GLN A 57 4.55 24.82 -9.04
N ASP A 58 3.26 24.47 -9.10
CA ASP A 58 2.54 23.87 -7.97
C ASP A 58 3.15 22.53 -7.56
N ALA A 59 3.45 21.65 -8.52
CA ALA A 59 4.13 20.37 -8.26
C ALA A 59 5.50 20.57 -7.59
N ARG A 60 6.30 21.53 -8.08
CA ARG A 60 7.61 21.87 -7.50
C ARG A 60 7.49 22.44 -6.09
N PHE A 61 6.51 23.30 -5.86
CA PHE A 61 6.25 23.89 -4.54
C PHE A 61 5.85 22.82 -3.52
N VAL A 62 4.90 21.94 -3.86
CA VAL A 62 4.50 20.85 -2.97
C VAL A 62 5.67 19.90 -2.70
N ARG A 63 6.51 19.59 -3.71
CA ARG A 63 7.72 18.80 -3.51
C ARG A 63 8.66 19.46 -2.50
N GLN A 64 8.87 20.77 -2.57
CA GLN A 64 9.68 21.50 -1.59
C GLN A 64 9.09 21.43 -0.19
N CYS A 65 7.76 21.58 -0.04
CA CYS A 65 7.09 21.43 1.26
C CYS A 65 7.28 20.03 1.85
N LEU A 66 7.14 18.97 1.05
CA LEU A 66 7.33 17.59 1.50
C LEU A 66 8.77 17.30 1.93
N LEU A 67 9.75 17.80 1.17
CA LEU A 67 11.17 17.60 1.51
C LEU A 67 11.62 18.45 2.72
N GLY A 68 10.94 19.57 2.99
CA GLY A 68 11.20 20.44 4.14
C GLY A 68 10.39 20.12 5.39
N ALA A 69 9.46 19.17 5.33
CA ALA A 69 8.58 18.84 6.45
C ALA A 69 9.36 18.16 7.59
N ALA A 70 9.36 18.77 8.77
CA ALA A 70 10.13 18.30 9.93
C ALA A 70 9.53 17.05 10.62
N ASN A 71 8.32 16.64 10.23
CA ASN A 71 7.54 15.59 10.90
C ASN A 71 7.38 14.31 10.08
N ILE A 72 8.03 14.21 8.91
CA ILE A 72 8.03 13.01 8.07
C ILE A 72 9.45 12.67 7.63
N GLN A 73 9.71 11.41 7.31
CA GLN A 73 10.91 11.07 6.56
C GLN A 73 10.78 11.65 5.14
N PRO A 74 11.81 12.29 4.58
CA PRO A 74 11.73 12.87 3.25
C PRO A 74 11.38 11.78 2.21
N PRO A 75 10.27 11.92 1.46
CA PRO A 75 9.94 10.99 0.39
C PRO A 75 10.84 11.20 -0.83
N ILE A 76 10.93 10.19 -1.68
CA ILE A 76 11.41 10.34 -3.05
C ILE A 76 10.25 10.90 -3.86
N VAL A 77 10.46 12.03 -4.53
CA VAL A 77 9.42 12.68 -5.34
C VAL A 77 9.96 12.92 -6.75
N ASP A 78 9.38 12.21 -7.71
CA ASP A 78 9.60 12.36 -9.14
C ASP A 78 8.52 13.30 -9.71
N ILE A 79 8.87 14.18 -10.64
CA ILE A 79 7.94 15.07 -11.32
C ILE A 79 8.00 14.78 -12.83
N TYR A 80 6.84 14.53 -13.42
CA TYR A 80 6.63 14.46 -14.86
C TYR A 80 5.85 15.68 -15.30
N ASP A 81 6.54 16.58 -16.00
CA ASP A 81 5.92 17.73 -16.65
C ASP A 81 5.27 17.29 -17.97
N HIS A 82 4.27 18.04 -18.43
CA HIS A 82 3.56 17.81 -19.71
C HIS A 82 2.71 16.53 -19.76
N GLY A 83 2.14 16.14 -18.62
CA GLY A 83 1.20 15.02 -18.53
C GLY A 83 1.88 13.66 -18.35
N TRP A 84 1.24 12.62 -18.91
CA TRP A 84 1.58 11.23 -18.62
C TRP A 84 3.04 10.88 -18.96
N PRO A 85 3.75 10.09 -18.13
CA PRO A 85 5.12 9.66 -18.42
C PRO A 85 5.25 8.98 -19.79
N PRO A 86 6.39 9.11 -20.50
CA PRO A 86 6.59 8.45 -21.78
C PRO A 86 6.57 6.91 -21.71
N LYS A 87 6.78 6.34 -20.52
CA LYS A 87 6.77 4.90 -20.28
C LYS A 87 5.93 4.61 -19.04
N ASP A 88 4.98 3.68 -19.14
CA ASP A 88 4.14 3.31 -18.00
C ASP A 88 4.94 2.73 -16.83
N SER A 89 6.07 2.05 -17.14
CA SER A 89 6.99 1.50 -16.14
C SER A 89 7.60 2.56 -15.22
N ASP A 90 7.57 3.83 -15.60
CA ASP A 90 8.03 4.92 -14.75
C ASP A 90 7.15 5.09 -13.49
N LEU A 91 5.92 4.59 -13.54
CA LEU A 91 4.99 4.56 -12.41
C LEU A 91 5.16 3.30 -11.53
N ASP A 92 5.96 2.33 -11.96
CA ASP A 92 6.16 1.09 -11.21
C ASP A 92 6.75 1.37 -9.83
N GLY A 93 6.17 0.75 -8.81
CA GLY A 93 6.61 0.90 -7.42
C GLY A 93 6.39 2.29 -6.82
N ALA A 94 5.64 3.19 -7.46
CA ALA A 94 5.14 4.38 -6.81
C ALA A 94 4.14 4.00 -5.70
N ASP A 95 4.31 4.56 -4.51
CA ASP A 95 3.35 4.40 -3.41
C ASP A 95 2.15 5.34 -3.59
N ALA A 96 2.34 6.46 -4.31
CA ALA A 96 1.29 7.40 -4.66
C ALA A 96 1.57 8.09 -6.01
N ILE A 97 0.49 8.42 -6.71
CA ILE A 97 0.50 9.25 -7.92
C ILE A 97 -0.42 10.45 -7.66
N VAL A 98 0.08 11.66 -7.88
CA VAL A 98 -0.65 12.92 -7.65
C VAL A 98 -0.68 13.72 -8.95
N PHE A 99 -1.88 14.16 -9.33
CA PHE A 99 -2.09 14.99 -10.50
C PHE A 99 -2.16 16.46 -10.09
N PHE A 100 -1.44 17.29 -10.84
CA PHE A 100 -1.46 18.74 -10.77
C PHE A 100 -2.07 19.26 -12.06
#